data_AF-A0A166NAW5-F1
#
_entry.id   AF-A0A166NAW5-F1
#
_cell.length_a   1.000
_cell.length_b   1.000
_cell.length_c   1.000
_cell.angle_alpha   90.00
_cell.angle_beta   90.00
_cell.angle_gamma   90.00
#
_symmetry.space_group_name_H-M   'P 1'
#
loop_
_entity.id
_entity.type
_entity.pdbx_description
1 polymer ?
#
loop_
_entity_poly.entity_id
_entity_poly.type
_entity_poly.pdbx_seq_one_letter_code
_entity_poly.pdbx_strand_id
1 'polypeptide(L)'
;MAPKNVEPAEISANPQDHEDEHVHAIYDQIAPHFSSTRYKPWPIIAQFLDSLPTGYIGLDSGTGNGKYLPLPSNRPSGSVWTIGLDRSRNLLNIARMAGGTTREVILGDVISKCWRAGAFDYAISIATIHHLASPDRRRTAVKRLLQSVSPYHGRVLVYVWAIEQDELSKRNVPDQRTSDEDSKAGRDVFVPWVLSTPNTKPKARKLAGAGSSPVTDQEVHSPPQVFNRYYHMFAKGELTELVHDAATDLGLYVGPSDGRQLSQTGVEIVQDGWERSNYYVELRCW
;
A
#
# COMPACT_ATOMS: atom_id res chain seq x y z
N MET A 1 -14.65 -1.56 -23.54
CA MET A 1 -13.87 -2.30 -22.51
C MET A 1 -13.06 -1.25 -21.77
N ALA A 2 -13.12 -1.18 -20.43
CA ALA A 2 -12.23 -0.29 -19.67
C ALA A 2 -10.77 -0.56 -20.09
N PRO A 3 -9.92 0.47 -20.31
CA PRO A 3 -8.52 0.24 -20.64
C PRO A 3 -7.91 -0.60 -19.53
N LYS A 4 -7.41 -1.78 -19.88
CA LYS A 4 -6.70 -2.70 -18.99
C LYS A 4 -5.18 -2.53 -19.10
N ASN A 5 -4.75 -1.71 -20.06
CA ASN A 5 -3.35 -1.52 -20.35
C ASN A 5 -2.76 -0.59 -19.31
N VAL A 6 -1.65 -1.05 -18.74
CA VAL A 6 -0.78 -0.24 -17.92
C VAL A 6 0.03 0.60 -18.90
N GLU A 7 0.09 1.91 -18.70
CA GLU A 7 0.82 2.83 -19.58
C GLU A 7 2.07 3.33 -18.86
N PRO A 8 3.20 3.61 -19.56
CA PRO A 8 4.35 4.26 -18.95
C PRO A 8 3.95 5.61 -18.33
N ALA A 9 4.54 5.96 -17.19
CA ALA A 9 4.33 7.26 -16.55
C ALA A 9 5.57 8.14 -16.70
N GLU A 10 5.37 9.37 -17.18
CA GLU A 10 6.37 10.43 -17.09
C GLU A 10 6.13 11.20 -15.78
N ILE A 11 7.11 11.18 -14.90
CA ILE A 11 7.04 11.86 -13.61
C ILE A 11 7.29 13.36 -13.83
N SER A 12 6.46 14.21 -13.22
CA SER A 12 6.66 15.66 -13.28
C SER A 12 7.96 16.06 -12.58
N ALA A 13 8.51 17.23 -12.93
CA ALA A 13 9.78 17.72 -12.36
C ALA A 13 9.79 17.75 -10.81
N ASN A 14 8.63 17.95 -10.18
CA ASN A 14 8.45 17.81 -8.74
C ASN A 14 7.70 16.49 -8.42
N PRO A 15 8.34 15.53 -7.72
CA PRO A 15 7.69 14.28 -7.31
C PRO A 15 6.50 14.47 -6.37
N GLN A 16 6.51 15.48 -5.49
CA GLN A 16 5.42 15.74 -4.56
C GLN A 16 4.13 16.12 -5.30
N ASP A 17 4.23 17.02 -6.27
CA ASP A 17 3.08 17.45 -7.08
C ASP A 17 2.52 16.26 -7.89
N HIS A 18 3.41 15.41 -8.42
CA HIS A 18 3.02 14.18 -9.12
C HIS A 18 2.17 13.27 -8.23
N GLU A 19 2.61 13.05 -6.99
CA GLU A 19 1.93 12.20 -6.01
C GLU A 19 0.61 12.83 -5.55
N ASP A 20 0.57 14.15 -5.34
CA ASP A 20 -0.65 14.85 -4.96
C ASP A 20 -1.76 14.69 -6.01
N GLU A 21 -1.43 14.79 -7.30
CA GLU A 21 -2.37 14.64 -8.41
C GLU A 21 -2.72 13.17 -8.70
N HIS A 22 -1.71 12.30 -8.86
CA HIS A 22 -1.90 10.95 -9.41
C HIS A 22 -2.00 9.84 -8.35
N VAL A 23 -1.85 10.20 -7.07
CA VAL A 23 -2.00 9.28 -5.94
C VAL A 23 -3.00 9.86 -4.94
N HIS A 24 -2.66 10.96 -4.26
CA HIS A 24 -3.40 11.42 -3.08
C HIS A 24 -4.83 11.82 -3.44
N ALA A 25 -5.02 12.71 -4.43
CA ALA A 25 -6.34 13.15 -4.85
C ALA A 25 -7.19 11.98 -5.37
N ILE A 26 -6.59 11.09 -6.18
CA ILE A 26 -7.31 9.95 -6.75
C ILE A 26 -7.76 8.98 -5.66
N TYR A 27 -6.87 8.56 -4.76
CA TYR A 27 -7.23 7.60 -3.70
C TYR A 27 -8.30 8.15 -2.78
N ASP A 28 -8.24 9.44 -2.45
CA ASP A 28 -9.27 10.08 -1.64
C ASP A 28 -10.63 10.08 -2.36
N GLN A 29 -10.64 10.32 -3.68
CA GLN A 29 -11.85 10.30 -4.50
C GLN A 29 -12.44 8.88 -4.69
N ILE A 30 -11.60 7.86 -4.88
CA ILE A 30 -12.07 6.49 -5.15
C ILE A 30 -12.28 5.65 -3.89
N ALA A 31 -12.00 6.19 -2.69
CA ALA A 31 -11.96 5.45 -1.42
C ALA A 31 -13.17 4.51 -1.18
N PRO A 32 -14.44 4.93 -1.39
CA PRO A 32 -15.58 4.04 -1.18
C PRO A 32 -15.57 2.81 -2.10
N HIS A 33 -15.29 3.01 -3.40
CA HIS A 33 -15.24 1.92 -4.39
C HIS A 33 -13.97 1.06 -4.25
N PHE A 34 -12.84 1.69 -3.88
CA PHE A 34 -11.62 0.98 -3.55
C PHE A 34 -11.85 0.01 -2.39
N SER A 35 -12.52 0.46 -1.33
CA SER A 35 -12.72 -0.33 -0.13
C SER A 35 -13.68 -1.51 -0.34
N SER A 36 -14.77 -1.33 -1.11
CA SER A 36 -15.76 -2.38 -1.34
C SER A 36 -15.21 -3.61 -2.09
N THR A 37 -14.10 -3.44 -2.81
CA THR A 37 -13.50 -4.48 -3.66
C THR A 37 -12.30 -5.21 -3.03
N ARG A 38 -11.83 -4.77 -1.85
CA ARG A 38 -10.59 -5.28 -1.23
C ARG A 38 -10.75 -5.58 0.27
N TYR A 39 -11.08 -6.82 0.59
CA TYR A 39 -11.29 -7.27 1.98
C TYR A 39 -10.40 -8.44 2.41
N LYS A 40 -9.98 -9.34 1.50
CA LYS A 40 -9.24 -10.55 1.89
C LYS A 40 -7.75 -10.28 2.13
N PRO A 41 -7.21 -10.48 3.34
CA PRO A 41 -5.77 -10.36 3.64
C PRO A 41 -4.89 -11.20 2.72
N TRP A 42 -3.71 -10.69 2.41
CA TRP A 42 -2.68 -11.49 1.75
C TRP A 42 -2.10 -12.50 2.76
N PRO A 43 -1.88 -13.77 2.37
CA PRO A 43 -1.46 -14.81 3.31
C PRO A 43 -0.18 -14.47 4.07
N ILE A 44 0.87 -13.98 3.38
CA ILE A 44 2.15 -13.68 4.04
C ILE A 44 2.03 -12.56 5.09
N ILE A 45 1.21 -11.53 4.83
CA ILE A 45 0.95 -10.45 5.80
C ILE A 45 0.19 -11.00 7.02
N ALA A 46 -0.82 -11.84 6.80
CA ALA A 46 -1.57 -12.44 7.89
C ALA A 46 -0.69 -13.35 8.76
N GLN A 47 0.20 -14.14 8.14
CA GLN A 47 1.16 -14.99 8.85
C GLN A 47 2.19 -14.18 9.65
N PHE A 48 2.71 -13.10 9.07
CA PHE A 48 3.60 -12.17 9.77
C PHE A 48 2.94 -11.63 11.03
N LEU A 49 1.71 -11.08 10.92
CA LEU A 49 0.97 -10.52 12.05
C LEU A 49 0.60 -11.57 13.10
N ASP A 50 0.29 -12.79 12.68
CA ASP A 50 0.00 -13.90 13.60
C ASP A 50 1.25 -14.34 14.40
N SER A 51 2.43 -14.27 13.77
CA SER A 51 3.71 -14.62 14.40
C SER A 51 4.21 -13.63 15.46
N LEU A 52 3.59 -12.45 15.59
CA LEU A 52 4.04 -11.41 16.50
C LEU A 52 3.74 -11.78 17.97
N PRO A 53 4.64 -11.51 18.93
CA PRO A 53 4.35 -11.72 20.34
C PRO A 53 3.14 -10.93 20.84
N THR A 54 2.43 -11.46 21.84
CA THR A 54 1.33 -10.74 22.49
C THR A 54 1.84 -9.47 23.17
N GLY A 55 1.10 -8.38 23.04
CA GLY A 55 1.42 -7.08 23.62
C GLY A 55 2.21 -6.15 22.70
N TYR A 56 2.63 -6.63 21.52
CA TYR A 56 3.32 -5.79 20.54
C TYR A 56 2.44 -4.66 20.04
N ILE A 57 3.03 -3.47 19.92
CA ILE A 57 2.42 -2.28 19.35
C ILE A 57 3.05 -2.04 17.97
N GLY A 58 2.23 -1.81 16.95
CA GLY A 58 2.75 -1.64 15.59
C GLY A 58 2.15 -0.51 14.78
N LEU A 59 2.79 -0.27 13.65
CA LEU A 59 2.40 0.72 12.66
C LEU A 59 1.98 0.03 11.36
N ASP A 60 0.81 0.39 10.83
CA ASP A 60 0.44 0.12 9.44
C ASP A 60 0.63 1.40 8.62
N SER A 61 1.79 1.52 7.97
CA SER A 61 2.23 2.71 7.22
C SER A 61 1.68 2.66 5.80
N GLY A 62 0.63 3.43 5.53
CA GLY A 62 -0.21 3.30 4.33
C GLY A 62 -1.36 2.32 4.54
N THR A 63 -2.08 2.44 5.66
CA THR A 63 -3.11 1.48 6.09
C THR A 63 -4.30 1.36 5.14
N GLY A 64 -4.51 2.35 4.27
CA GLY A 64 -5.63 2.40 3.33
C GLY A 64 -6.97 2.27 4.06
N ASN A 65 -7.78 1.30 3.66
CA ASN A 65 -9.08 1.04 4.30
C ASN A 65 -9.00 0.27 5.63
N GLY A 66 -7.80 0.11 6.20
CA GLY A 66 -7.59 -0.56 7.48
C GLY A 66 -7.67 -2.09 7.40
N LYS A 67 -7.45 -2.68 6.22
CA LYS A 67 -7.55 -4.13 5.95
C LYS A 67 -6.85 -5.01 6.98
N TYR A 68 -5.71 -4.55 7.52
CA TYR A 68 -4.87 -5.32 8.44
C TYR A 68 -5.04 -4.92 9.92
N LEU A 69 -5.69 -3.79 10.22
CA LEU A 69 -5.93 -3.34 11.60
C LEU A 69 -6.72 -4.35 12.47
N PRO A 70 -7.63 -5.18 11.91
CA PRO A 70 -8.32 -6.22 12.68
C PRO A 70 -7.53 -7.49 12.93
N LEU A 71 -6.33 -7.64 12.37
CA LEU A 71 -5.52 -8.85 12.49
C LEU A 71 -4.58 -8.79 13.70
N PRO A 72 -4.15 -9.95 14.23
CA PRO A 72 -4.52 -11.31 13.84
C PRO A 72 -5.92 -11.73 14.32
N SER A 73 -6.70 -12.38 13.46
CA SER A 73 -8.11 -12.72 13.72
C SER A 73 -8.32 -14.05 14.46
N ASN A 74 -7.28 -14.87 14.56
CA ASN A 74 -7.26 -16.18 15.24
C ASN A 74 -6.82 -16.08 16.71
N ARG A 75 -6.59 -14.86 17.22
CA ARG A 75 -6.16 -14.58 18.59
C ARG A 75 -7.16 -13.65 19.29
N PRO A 76 -7.18 -13.59 20.63
CA PRO A 76 -8.01 -12.62 21.35
C PRO A 76 -7.78 -11.20 20.86
N SER A 77 -8.87 -10.43 20.74
CA SER A 77 -8.79 -9.03 20.30
C SER A 77 -7.82 -8.24 21.19
N GLY A 78 -6.97 -7.42 20.57
CA GLY A 78 -5.93 -6.66 21.27
C GLY A 78 -4.67 -7.45 21.60
N SER A 79 -4.50 -8.69 21.09
CA SER A 79 -3.24 -9.44 21.23
C SER A 79 -2.05 -8.68 20.64
N VAL A 80 -2.26 -7.88 19.60
CA VAL A 80 -1.35 -6.83 19.13
C VAL A 80 -2.16 -5.56 18.89
N TRP A 81 -1.52 -4.40 19.00
CA TRP A 81 -2.17 -3.11 18.82
C TRP A 81 -1.55 -2.34 17.65
N THR A 82 -2.26 -2.30 16.53
CA THR A 82 -1.79 -1.59 15.31
C THR A 82 -2.41 -0.20 15.20
N ILE A 83 -1.58 0.82 15.00
CA ILE A 83 -1.99 2.17 14.62
C ILE A 83 -1.87 2.31 13.10
N GLY A 84 -2.93 2.77 12.44
CA GLY A 84 -2.93 3.01 10.99
C GLY A 84 -2.49 4.43 10.65
N LEU A 85 -1.61 4.59 9.67
CA LEU A 85 -1.23 5.87 9.07
C LEU A 85 -1.62 5.87 7.60
N ASP A 86 -2.31 6.89 7.11
CA ASP A 86 -2.56 7.05 5.68
C ASP A 86 -2.69 8.53 5.30
N ARG A 87 -2.51 8.83 4.01
CA ARG A 87 -2.60 10.18 3.45
C ARG A 87 -4.02 10.54 3.01
N SER A 88 -4.87 9.55 2.74
CA SER A 88 -6.28 9.75 2.36
C SER A 88 -7.16 9.84 3.60
N ARG A 89 -7.84 10.98 3.76
CA ARG A 89 -8.82 11.18 4.82
C ARG A 89 -10.00 10.23 4.65
N ASN A 90 -10.45 10.01 3.42
CA ASN A 90 -11.61 9.15 3.15
C ASN A 90 -11.32 7.67 3.42
N LEU A 91 -10.10 7.18 3.12
CA LEU A 91 -9.70 5.84 3.51
C LEU A 91 -9.58 5.69 5.03
N LEU A 92 -9.02 6.68 5.73
CA LEU A 92 -8.95 6.66 7.20
C LEU A 92 -10.31 6.65 7.88
N ASN A 93 -11.29 7.38 7.33
CA ASN A 93 -12.67 7.35 7.83
C ASN A 93 -13.27 5.93 7.77
N ILE A 94 -12.91 5.16 6.74
CA ILE A 94 -13.30 3.75 6.61
C ILE A 94 -12.49 2.88 7.58
N ALA A 95 -11.16 3.06 7.60
CA ALA A 95 -10.23 2.29 8.42
C ALA A 95 -10.54 2.39 9.92
N ARG A 96 -11.04 3.54 10.37
CA ARG A 96 -11.48 3.77 11.76
C ARG A 96 -12.49 2.74 12.25
N MET A 97 -13.28 2.13 11.36
CA MET A 97 -14.28 1.11 11.71
C MET A 97 -13.92 -0.29 11.20
N ALA A 98 -12.66 -0.51 10.77
CA ALA A 98 -12.22 -1.79 10.25
C ALA A 98 -12.43 -2.91 11.27
N GLY A 99 -13.07 -4.01 10.84
CA GLY A 99 -13.42 -5.13 11.72
C GLY A 99 -14.53 -4.80 12.74
N GLY A 100 -15.35 -3.78 12.50
CA GLY A 100 -16.55 -3.49 13.30
C GLY A 100 -16.29 -2.82 14.65
N THR A 101 -15.07 -2.36 14.91
CA THR A 101 -14.66 -1.68 16.14
C THR A 101 -13.84 -0.43 15.81
N THR A 102 -13.76 0.51 16.76
CA THR A 102 -13.01 1.74 16.55
C THR A 102 -11.50 1.45 16.55
N ARG A 103 -10.78 1.96 15.55
CA ARG A 103 -9.33 1.82 15.37
C ARG A 103 -8.61 3.15 15.52
N GLU A 104 -7.37 3.09 16.00
CA GLU A 104 -6.45 4.22 16.03
C GLU A 104 -5.90 4.47 14.62
N VAL A 105 -6.22 5.63 14.07
CA VAL A 105 -5.83 6.01 12.71
C VAL A 105 -5.37 7.46 12.67
N ILE A 106 -4.30 7.74 11.92
CA ILE A 106 -3.66 9.04 11.84
C ILE A 106 -3.55 9.48 10.38
N LEU A 107 -3.91 10.74 10.12
CA LEU A 107 -3.63 11.37 8.83
C LEU A 107 -2.17 11.81 8.81
N GLY A 108 -1.40 11.30 7.85
CA GLY A 108 -0.03 11.73 7.63
C GLY A 108 0.59 11.10 6.40
N ASP A 109 1.81 11.51 6.10
CA ASP A 109 2.59 11.01 4.98
C ASP A 109 3.63 9.98 5.49
N VAL A 110 3.80 8.88 4.75
CA VAL A 110 4.73 7.80 5.10
C VAL A 110 6.20 8.21 5.09
N ILE A 111 6.55 9.35 4.47
CA ILE A 111 7.90 9.92 4.53
C ILE A 111 8.10 10.90 5.71
N SER A 112 7.02 11.25 6.41
CA SER A 112 7.07 12.19 7.54
C SER A 112 7.75 11.57 8.76
N LYS A 113 8.50 12.39 9.50
CA LYS A 113 9.12 12.01 10.77
C LYS A 113 8.20 12.37 11.95
N CYS A 114 6.99 11.79 11.99
CA CYS A 114 5.98 12.10 13.00
C CYS A 114 6.02 11.20 14.24
N TRP A 115 6.85 10.16 14.24
CA TRP A 115 6.98 9.21 15.34
C TRP A 115 8.26 9.45 16.15
N ARG A 116 8.21 9.13 17.44
CA ARG A 116 9.43 8.95 18.24
C ARG A 116 10.20 7.75 17.68
N ALA A 117 11.53 7.82 17.71
CA ALA A 117 12.35 6.69 17.29
C ALA A 117 12.08 5.49 18.22
N GLY A 118 11.94 4.29 17.68
CA GLY A 118 11.66 3.09 18.47
C GLY A 118 10.28 3.04 19.11
N ALA A 119 9.29 3.80 18.60
CA ALA A 119 7.95 3.85 19.16
C ALA A 119 7.15 2.55 19.01
N PHE A 120 7.51 1.68 18.06
CA PHE A 120 6.79 0.48 17.71
C PHE A 120 7.65 -0.79 17.84
N ASP A 121 7.03 -1.92 18.12
CA ASP A 121 7.67 -3.23 18.07
C ASP A 121 7.68 -3.80 16.64
N TYR A 122 6.75 -3.35 15.79
CA TYR A 122 6.73 -3.70 14.37
C TYR A 122 6.12 -2.62 13.48
N ALA A 123 6.42 -2.69 12.18
CA ALA A 123 5.76 -1.89 11.16
C ALA A 123 5.47 -2.71 9.91
N ILE A 124 4.36 -2.44 9.23
CA ILE A 124 4.06 -2.98 7.91
C ILE A 124 3.88 -1.81 6.92
N SER A 125 4.28 -2.03 5.67
CA SER A 125 4.05 -1.12 4.54
C SER A 125 3.62 -1.93 3.33
N ILE A 126 2.30 -2.05 3.13
CA ILE A 126 1.72 -3.00 2.20
C ILE A 126 1.07 -2.28 1.03
N ALA A 127 1.64 -2.44 -0.17
CA ALA A 127 1.22 -1.75 -1.38
C ALA A 127 1.13 -0.22 -1.16
N THR A 128 2.22 0.35 -0.63
CA THR A 128 2.30 1.76 -0.24
C THR A 128 3.47 2.47 -0.91
N ILE A 129 4.72 2.09 -0.61
CA ILE A 129 5.89 2.86 -1.08
C ILE A 129 6.07 2.88 -2.60
N HIS A 130 5.44 1.96 -3.33
CA HIS A 130 5.37 2.01 -4.79
C HIS A 130 4.55 3.19 -5.33
N HIS A 131 3.89 3.97 -4.47
CA HIS A 131 3.21 5.20 -4.87
C HIS A 131 4.09 6.44 -4.79
N LEU A 132 5.32 6.31 -4.28
CA LEU A 132 6.25 7.43 -4.17
C LEU A 132 7.04 7.59 -5.47
N ALA A 133 6.98 8.80 -6.03
CA ALA A 133 7.37 9.10 -7.40
C ALA A 133 8.89 9.26 -7.61
N SER A 134 9.70 9.22 -6.55
CA SER A 134 11.15 9.22 -6.69
C SER A 134 11.86 8.16 -5.84
N PRO A 135 13.03 7.67 -6.28
CA PRO A 135 13.85 6.75 -5.50
C PRO A 135 14.16 7.28 -4.10
N ASP A 136 14.50 8.56 -3.96
CA ASP A 136 14.82 9.18 -2.68
C ASP A 136 13.64 9.20 -1.71
N ARG A 137 12.42 9.40 -2.22
CA ARG A 137 11.19 9.36 -1.41
C ARG A 137 10.89 7.93 -0.97
N ARG A 138 11.05 6.94 -1.86
CA ARG A 138 10.95 5.51 -1.51
C ARG A 138 11.96 5.13 -0.43
N ARG A 139 13.22 5.55 -0.57
CA ARG A 139 14.29 5.33 0.42
C ARG A 139 13.94 6.00 1.74
N THR A 140 13.43 7.23 1.71
CA THR A 140 12.98 7.96 2.89
C THR A 140 11.86 7.23 3.63
N ALA A 141 10.87 6.68 2.92
CA ALA A 141 9.80 5.89 3.55
C ALA A 141 10.34 4.66 4.29
N VAL A 142 11.28 3.92 3.68
CA VAL A 142 11.93 2.78 4.35
C VAL A 142 12.73 3.25 5.58
N LYS A 143 13.43 4.38 5.50
CA LYS A 143 14.11 4.98 6.65
C LYS A 143 13.12 5.32 7.77
N ARG A 144 11.92 5.82 7.46
CA ARG A 144 10.88 6.10 8.47
C ARG A 144 10.37 4.84 9.13
N LEU A 145 10.18 3.75 8.39
CA LEU A 145 9.82 2.45 8.95
C LEU A 145 10.88 1.99 9.96
N LEU A 146 12.14 1.92 9.54
CA LEU A 146 13.27 1.48 10.37
C LEU A 146 13.45 2.36 11.62
N GLN A 147 13.33 3.68 11.48
CA GLN A 147 13.42 4.61 12.62
C GLN A 147 12.24 4.46 13.59
N SER A 148 11.06 4.09 13.09
CA SER A 148 9.84 4.01 13.90
C SER A 148 9.80 2.77 14.80
N VAL A 149 10.48 1.69 14.41
CA VAL A 149 10.51 0.43 15.17
C VAL A 149 11.68 0.37 16.15
N SER A 150 11.55 -0.46 17.19
CA SER A 150 12.61 -0.70 18.18
C SER A 150 13.91 -1.10 17.47
N PRO A 151 15.05 -0.44 17.77
CA PRO A 151 16.32 -0.81 17.16
C PRO A 151 16.83 -2.20 17.61
N TYR A 152 16.29 -2.75 18.70
CA TYR A 152 16.79 -3.99 19.31
C TYR A 152 16.00 -5.24 18.93
N HIS A 153 14.75 -5.07 18.48
CA HIS A 153 13.85 -6.20 18.21
C HIS A 153 12.77 -5.88 17.17
N GLY A 154 12.79 -4.68 16.59
CA GLY A 154 11.78 -4.19 15.68
C GLY A 154 11.67 -5.05 14.42
N ARG A 155 10.45 -5.47 14.06
CA ARG A 155 10.20 -6.22 12.82
C ARG A 155 9.50 -5.34 11.79
N VAL A 156 9.93 -5.39 10.53
CA VAL A 156 9.30 -4.63 9.44
C VAL A 156 8.94 -5.54 8.29
N LEU A 157 7.73 -5.41 7.73
CA LEU A 157 7.35 -6.10 6.50
C LEU A 157 6.99 -5.07 5.42
N VAL A 158 7.71 -5.10 4.30
CA VAL A 158 7.44 -4.26 3.13
C VAL A 158 6.96 -5.15 1.99
N TYR A 159 5.89 -4.74 1.31
CA TYR A 159 5.27 -5.52 0.24
C TYR A 159 4.87 -4.60 -0.93
N VAL A 160 5.41 -4.83 -2.11
CA VAL A 160 5.30 -3.92 -3.28
C VAL A 160 4.97 -4.68 -4.56
N TRP A 161 4.39 -3.98 -5.54
CA TRP A 161 4.07 -4.60 -6.83
C TRP A 161 5.35 -4.89 -7.62
N ALA A 162 5.45 -6.12 -8.14
CA ALA A 162 6.53 -6.56 -9.02
C ALA A 162 6.20 -6.25 -10.48
N ILE A 163 7.21 -6.11 -11.34
CA ILE A 163 7.03 -6.12 -12.80
C ILE A 163 6.45 -7.48 -13.23
N GLU A 164 7.00 -8.57 -12.72
CA GLU A 164 6.60 -9.94 -12.98
C GLU A 164 5.15 -10.19 -12.51
N GLN A 165 4.30 -10.55 -13.46
CA GLN A 165 2.89 -10.84 -13.21
C GLN A 165 2.61 -12.34 -13.29
N ASP A 166 1.77 -12.85 -12.38
CA ASP A 166 1.24 -14.21 -12.46
C ASP A 166 0.09 -14.32 -13.47
N GLU A 167 -0.32 -15.56 -13.78
CA GLU A 167 -1.41 -15.87 -14.73
C GLU A 167 -2.77 -15.31 -14.30
N LEU A 168 -2.94 -15.00 -13.00
CA LEU A 168 -4.18 -14.43 -12.45
C LEU A 168 -4.21 -12.90 -12.55
N SER A 169 -3.06 -12.28 -12.86
CA SER A 169 -2.96 -10.85 -13.03
C SER A 169 -3.71 -10.39 -14.27
N LYS A 170 -4.47 -9.31 -14.10
CA LYS A 170 -5.23 -8.67 -15.19
C LYS A 170 -4.46 -7.52 -15.85
N ARG A 171 -3.21 -7.29 -15.43
CA ARG A 171 -2.36 -6.19 -15.87
C ARG A 171 -1.39 -6.68 -16.93
N ASN A 172 -1.23 -5.91 -18.00
CA ASN A 172 -0.16 -6.11 -18.96
C ASN A 172 0.82 -4.94 -18.81
N VAL A 173 2.02 -5.23 -18.28
CA VAL A 173 3.07 -4.22 -18.05
C VAL A 173 3.89 -4.10 -19.34
N PRO A 174 3.96 -2.92 -19.98
CA PRO A 174 4.66 -2.75 -21.26
C PRO A 174 6.11 -3.20 -21.15
N ASP A 175 6.58 -4.06 -22.04
CA ASP A 175 7.98 -4.47 -22.08
C ASP A 175 8.83 -3.43 -22.84
N GLN A 176 9.54 -2.60 -22.10
CA GLN A 176 10.42 -1.55 -22.64
C GLN A 176 11.91 -1.89 -22.42
N ARG A 177 12.28 -3.16 -22.28
CA ARG A 177 13.70 -3.57 -22.18
C ARG A 177 14.46 -3.18 -23.44
N THR A 178 15.32 -2.18 -23.34
CA THR A 178 16.24 -1.78 -24.42
C THR A 178 17.66 -2.28 -24.21
N SER A 179 18.01 -2.71 -22.99
CA SER A 179 19.31 -3.28 -22.62
C SER A 179 19.20 -4.23 -21.41
N ASP A 180 20.28 -4.97 -21.14
CA ASP A 180 20.38 -5.83 -19.95
C ASP A 180 20.41 -5.02 -18.64
N GLU A 181 20.90 -3.77 -18.65
CA GLU A 181 20.85 -2.89 -17.46
C GLU A 181 19.42 -2.41 -17.18
N ASP A 182 18.63 -2.11 -18.21
CA ASP A 182 17.22 -1.73 -18.07
C ASP A 182 16.36 -2.85 -17.48
N SER A 183 16.84 -4.10 -17.51
CA SER A 183 16.14 -5.25 -16.94
C SER A 183 16.16 -5.28 -15.40
N LYS A 184 17.05 -4.49 -14.77
CA LYS A 184 17.22 -4.43 -13.32
C LYS A 184 16.50 -3.26 -12.65
N ALA A 185 16.01 -2.30 -13.42
CA ALA A 185 15.31 -1.12 -12.90
C ALA A 185 13.79 -1.33 -12.88
N GLY A 186 13.15 -0.83 -11.84
CA GLY A 186 11.70 -0.74 -11.76
C GLY A 186 11.09 0.16 -12.85
N ARG A 187 9.76 0.12 -12.98
CA ARG A 187 9.02 0.86 -14.02
C ARG A 187 7.94 1.75 -13.43
N ASP A 188 7.97 3.01 -13.84
CA ASP A 188 6.94 3.98 -13.51
C ASP A 188 5.79 3.88 -14.50
N VAL A 189 4.58 3.69 -13.97
CA VAL A 189 3.40 3.39 -14.77
C VAL A 189 2.12 4.01 -14.23
N PHE A 190 1.17 4.24 -15.13
CA PHE A 190 -0.21 4.54 -14.81
C PHE A 190 -1.08 3.28 -14.90
N VAL A 191 -1.86 3.05 -13.84
CA VAL A 191 -2.80 1.94 -13.75
C VAL A 191 -4.23 2.48 -13.66
N PRO A 192 -5.07 2.27 -14.69
CA PRO A 192 -6.41 2.82 -14.73
C PRO A 192 -7.32 2.19 -13.67
N TRP A 193 -8.14 3.02 -13.07
CA TRP A 193 -9.22 2.63 -12.16
C TRP A 193 -10.53 3.17 -12.70
N VAL A 194 -11.49 2.29 -12.99
CA VAL A 194 -12.75 2.66 -13.62
C VAL A 194 -13.88 2.62 -12.60
N LEU A 195 -14.53 3.76 -12.41
CA LEU A 195 -15.80 3.85 -11.69
C LEU A 195 -16.93 3.76 -12.71
N SER A 196 -17.64 2.62 -12.72
CA SER A 196 -18.93 2.52 -13.39
C SER A 196 -20.01 3.06 -12.47
N THR A 197 -20.78 4.04 -12.94
CA THR A 197 -22.01 4.46 -12.27
C THR A 197 -22.96 3.26 -12.17
N PRO A 198 -23.45 2.88 -10.97
CA PRO A 198 -24.48 1.88 -10.85
C PRO A 198 -25.74 2.40 -11.56
N ASN A 199 -26.34 1.59 -12.44
CA ASN A 199 -27.70 1.84 -12.91
C ASN A 199 -28.65 1.75 -11.71
N THR A 200 -28.89 2.85 -11.02
CA THR A 200 -29.97 2.95 -10.05
C THR A 200 -31.28 3.00 -10.83
N LYS A 201 -31.87 1.83 -11.10
CA LYS A 201 -33.30 1.76 -11.40
C LYS A 201 -34.04 2.08 -10.10
N PRO A 202 -34.79 3.19 -9.99
CA PRO A 202 -35.72 3.33 -8.89
C PRO A 202 -36.82 2.27 -9.07
N LYS A 203 -36.95 1.34 -8.12
CA LYS A 203 -38.15 0.50 -8.02
C LYS A 203 -39.31 1.39 -7.57
N ALA A 204 -39.92 2.10 -8.50
CA ALA A 204 -41.18 2.80 -8.25
C ALA A 204 -42.26 1.75 -7.93
N ARG A 205 -42.78 1.81 -6.70
CA ARG A 205 -43.96 1.07 -6.27
C ARG A 205 -45.13 1.61 -7.10
N LYS A 206 -45.64 0.83 -8.07
CA LYS A 206 -46.83 1.20 -8.87
C LYS A 206 -48.02 1.42 -7.93
N LEU A 207 -48.43 2.67 -7.78
CA LEU A 207 -49.80 3.04 -7.43
C LEU A 207 -50.50 3.39 -8.75
N ALA A 208 -51.62 2.71 -9.00
CA ALA A 208 -52.42 2.88 -10.20
C ALA A 208 -53.15 4.24 -10.17
N GLY A 209 -53.01 5.03 -11.22
CA GLY A 209 -53.72 6.28 -11.43
C GLY A 209 -53.43 6.84 -12.82
N ALA A 210 -54.48 7.02 -13.62
CA ALA A 210 -54.46 7.34 -15.04
C ALA A 210 -53.81 8.68 -15.41
N GLY A 211 -53.17 8.73 -16.60
CA GLY A 211 -52.71 9.97 -17.23
C GLY A 211 -51.43 9.77 -18.03
N SER A 212 -51.54 9.32 -19.29
CA SER A 212 -50.41 9.08 -20.19
C SER A 212 -49.94 10.36 -20.87
N SER A 213 -48.72 10.79 -20.58
CA SER A 213 -47.87 11.58 -21.49
C SER A 213 -46.55 10.85 -21.66
N PRO A 214 -46.01 10.68 -22.88
CA PRO A 214 -44.74 10.01 -23.07
C PRO A 214 -43.62 11.00 -22.73
N VAL A 215 -43.16 10.99 -21.48
CA VAL A 215 -41.88 11.59 -21.12
C VAL A 215 -40.82 10.64 -21.64
N THR A 216 -40.04 11.09 -22.61
CA THR A 216 -38.84 10.39 -23.06
C THR A 216 -37.81 10.49 -21.93
N ASP A 217 -37.72 9.46 -21.10
CA ASP A 217 -36.59 9.27 -20.19
C ASP A 217 -35.34 9.05 -21.05
N GLN A 218 -34.65 10.14 -21.40
CA GLN A 218 -33.28 10.06 -21.87
C GLN A 218 -32.44 9.61 -20.69
N GLU A 219 -32.12 8.31 -20.63
CA GLU A 219 -31.07 7.79 -19.75
C GLU A 219 -29.78 8.56 -20.07
N VAL A 220 -29.42 9.53 -19.21
CA VAL A 220 -28.12 10.20 -19.28
C VAL A 220 -27.08 9.19 -18.78
N HIS A 221 -26.66 8.30 -19.67
CA HIS A 221 -25.48 7.48 -19.44
C HIS A 221 -24.26 8.38 -19.43
N SER A 222 -23.88 8.84 -18.24
CA SER A 222 -22.58 9.47 -18.04
C SER A 222 -21.50 8.42 -18.37
N PRO A 223 -20.49 8.74 -19.19
CA PRO A 223 -19.43 7.80 -19.50
C PRO A 223 -18.71 7.39 -18.22
N PRO A 224 -18.17 6.15 -18.15
CA PRO A 224 -17.45 5.68 -16.97
C PRO A 224 -16.24 6.57 -16.70
N GLN A 225 -16.07 7.00 -15.45
CA GLN A 225 -14.94 7.82 -15.05
C GLN A 225 -13.70 6.94 -14.86
N VAL A 226 -12.59 7.33 -15.47
CA VAL A 226 -11.31 6.61 -15.39
C VAL A 226 -10.31 7.48 -14.64
N PHE A 227 -9.63 6.90 -13.65
CA PHE A 227 -8.57 7.52 -12.88
C PHE A 227 -7.26 6.78 -13.10
N ASN A 228 -6.23 7.48 -13.56
CA ASN A 228 -4.92 6.89 -13.81
C ASN A 228 -4.04 7.05 -12.57
N ARG A 229 -3.86 5.94 -11.84
CA ARG A 229 -3.10 5.94 -10.58
C ARG A 229 -1.63 5.67 -10.87
N TYR A 230 -0.75 6.48 -10.32
CA TYR A 230 0.69 6.27 -10.45
C TYR A 230 1.17 5.08 -9.60
N TYR A 231 2.09 4.29 -10.15
CA TYR A 231 2.82 3.23 -9.46
C TYR A 231 4.25 3.13 -10.00
N HIS A 232 5.18 2.81 -9.11
CA HIS A 232 6.49 2.26 -9.41
C HIS A 232 6.45 0.73 -9.25
N MET A 233 6.49 -0.02 -10.34
CA MET A 233 6.57 -1.48 -10.32
C MET A 233 8.01 -1.92 -10.13
N PHE A 234 8.29 -2.61 -9.04
CA PHE A 234 9.65 -2.98 -8.66
C PHE A 234 10.19 -4.12 -9.53
N ALA A 235 11.45 -4.01 -9.93
CA ALA A 235 12.20 -5.11 -10.52
C ALA A 235 12.71 -6.08 -9.45
N LYS A 236 13.12 -7.28 -9.87
CA LYS A 236 13.73 -8.27 -8.99
C LYS A 236 15.00 -7.71 -8.33
N GLY A 237 15.06 -7.73 -7.00
CA GLY A 237 16.20 -7.28 -6.20
C GLY A 237 16.16 -5.81 -5.81
N GLU A 238 15.38 -4.98 -6.52
CA GLU A 238 15.31 -3.54 -6.26
C GLU A 238 14.80 -3.20 -4.85
N LEU A 239 13.82 -3.94 -4.34
CA LEU A 239 13.32 -3.74 -2.98
C LEU A 239 14.40 -4.04 -1.93
N THR A 240 15.19 -5.09 -2.14
CA THR A 240 16.27 -5.52 -1.25
C THR A 240 17.39 -4.49 -1.24
N GLU A 241 17.78 -3.99 -2.41
CA GLU A 241 18.76 -2.89 -2.55
C GLU A 241 18.26 -1.60 -1.89
N LEU A 242 16.98 -1.25 -2.08
CA LEU A 242 16.37 -0.09 -1.44
C LEU A 242 16.45 -0.14 0.09
N VAL A 243 16.19 -1.32 0.67
CA VAL A 243 16.33 -1.53 2.12
C VAL A 243 17.78 -1.42 2.56
N HIS A 244 18.70 -2.05 1.83
CA HIS A 244 20.13 -2.00 2.14
C HIS A 244 20.63 -0.56 2.16
N ASP A 245 20.30 0.23 1.14
CA ASP A 245 20.65 1.65 1.05
C ASP A 245 20.04 2.45 2.20
N ALA A 246 18.74 2.26 2.48
CA ALA A 246 18.05 2.95 3.56
C ALA A 246 18.68 2.66 4.94
N ALA A 247 19.08 1.41 5.19
CA ALA A 247 19.73 1.01 6.42
C ALA A 247 21.15 1.58 6.54
N THR A 248 21.92 1.52 5.46
CA THR A 248 23.28 2.09 5.38
C THR A 248 23.26 3.61 5.62
N ASP A 249 22.31 4.31 5.01
CA ASP A 249 22.04 5.74 5.21
C ASP A 249 21.76 6.12 6.68
N LEU A 250 21.25 5.18 7.46
CA LEU A 250 20.98 5.34 8.89
C LEU A 250 22.16 4.93 9.77
N GLY A 251 23.25 4.44 9.17
CA GLY A 251 24.41 3.91 9.90
C GLY A 251 24.15 2.55 10.55
N LEU A 252 23.13 1.81 10.11
CA LEU A 252 22.85 0.46 10.58
C LEU A 252 23.77 -0.55 9.89
N TYR A 253 24.21 -1.56 10.62
CA TYR A 253 24.82 -2.73 10.00
C TYR A 253 23.75 -3.55 9.27
N VAL A 254 24.02 -3.95 8.03
CA VAL A 254 23.09 -4.79 7.25
C VAL A 254 23.60 -6.22 7.25
N GLY A 255 22.89 -7.11 7.94
CA GLY A 255 23.25 -8.51 8.08
C GLY A 255 22.76 -9.12 9.40
N PRO A 256 23.02 -10.42 9.63
CA PRO A 256 22.66 -11.09 10.87
C PRO A 256 23.53 -10.60 12.04
N SER A 257 22.99 -10.66 13.25
CA SER A 257 23.76 -10.37 14.46
C SER A 257 24.84 -11.41 14.69
N ASP A 258 26.09 -10.96 14.88
CA ASP A 258 27.20 -11.83 15.27
C ASP A 258 27.29 -12.04 16.80
N GLY A 259 26.41 -11.38 17.58
CA GLY A 259 26.38 -11.41 19.04
C GLY A 259 27.61 -10.82 19.74
N ARG A 260 28.59 -10.30 18.99
CA ARG A 260 29.87 -9.78 19.50
C ARG A 260 29.87 -8.25 19.57
N GLN A 261 29.04 -7.59 18.77
CA GLN A 261 29.02 -6.13 18.65
C GLN A 261 27.91 -5.47 19.48
N LEU A 262 27.98 -5.59 20.81
CA LEU A 262 26.97 -5.09 21.77
C LEU A 262 26.67 -3.57 21.71
N SER A 263 27.46 -2.79 20.99
CA SER A 263 27.28 -1.33 20.84
C SER A 263 26.79 -0.90 19.45
N GLN A 264 26.63 -1.85 18.52
CA GLN A 264 26.14 -1.60 17.17
C GLN A 264 24.69 -2.03 17.05
N THR A 265 23.88 -1.22 16.36
CA THR A 265 22.53 -1.60 15.93
C THR A 265 22.57 -2.06 14.48
N GLY A 266 21.86 -3.13 14.17
CA GLY A 266 21.80 -3.71 12.85
C GLY A 266 20.38 -4.02 12.39
N VAL A 267 20.27 -4.41 11.13
CA VAL A 267 19.05 -4.95 10.53
C VAL A 267 19.40 -6.14 9.65
N GLU A 268 18.65 -7.22 9.86
CA GLU A 268 18.73 -8.45 9.08
C GLU A 268 17.53 -8.55 8.14
N ILE A 269 17.76 -8.91 6.88
CA ILE A 269 16.69 -9.34 5.97
C ILE A 269 16.43 -10.81 6.26
N VAL A 270 15.36 -11.09 7.02
CA VAL A 270 15.03 -12.46 7.45
C VAL A 270 14.26 -13.23 6.37
N GLN A 271 13.54 -12.53 5.50
CA GLN A 271 12.90 -13.09 4.32
C GLN A 271 13.00 -12.11 3.16
N ASP A 272 13.26 -12.63 1.96
CA ASP A 272 13.19 -11.93 0.68
C ASP A 272 12.47 -12.87 -0.29
N GLY A 273 11.35 -12.43 -0.85
CA GLY A 273 10.50 -13.31 -1.63
C GLY A 273 9.57 -12.60 -2.61
N TRP A 274 8.87 -13.43 -3.37
CA TRP A 274 7.86 -12.99 -4.32
C TRP A 274 6.62 -13.86 -4.16
N GLU A 275 5.44 -13.23 -4.10
CA GLU A 275 4.16 -13.94 -4.21
C GLU A 275 3.12 -13.11 -4.97
N ARG A 276 2.41 -13.78 -5.87
CA ARG A 276 1.21 -13.25 -6.55
C ARG A 276 1.44 -11.89 -7.22
N SER A 277 2.54 -11.75 -7.95
CA SER A 277 2.94 -10.51 -8.63
C SER A 277 3.44 -9.39 -7.70
N ASN A 278 3.96 -9.74 -6.52
CA ASN A 278 4.47 -8.77 -5.55
C ASN A 278 5.78 -9.27 -4.92
N TYR A 279 6.73 -8.36 -4.74
CA TYR A 279 7.91 -8.58 -3.92
C TYR A 279 7.63 -8.23 -2.48
N TYR A 280 8.30 -8.93 -1.57
CA TYR A 280 8.27 -8.60 -0.15
C TYR A 280 9.60 -8.86 0.53
N VAL A 281 9.88 -8.07 1.56
CA VAL A 281 11.00 -8.29 2.46
C VAL A 281 10.52 -8.18 3.90
N GLU A 282 10.94 -9.12 4.73
CA GLU A 282 10.80 -9.05 6.17
C GLU A 282 12.16 -8.71 6.79
N LEU A 283 12.16 -7.70 7.66
CA LEU A 283 13.33 -7.17 8.33
C LEU A 283 13.23 -7.39 9.83
N ARG A 284 14.37 -7.61 10.49
CA ARG A 284 14.49 -7.67 11.94
C ARG A 284 15.67 -6.84 12.42
N CYS A 285 15.40 -5.85 13.25
CA CYS A 285 16.42 -5.04 13.91
C CYS A 285 17.01 -5.78 15.12
N TRP A 286 18.28 -5.53 15.42
CA TRP A 286 19.02 -6.13 16.54
C TRP A 286 20.09 -5.18 17.08
#